data_AF-A0A346MX38-F1
#
_entry.id   AF-A0A346MX38-F1
#
_cell.length_a   1.000
_cell.length_b   1.000
_cell.length_c   1.000
_cell.angle_alpha   90.00
_cell.angle_beta   90.00
_cell.angle_gamma   90.00
#
_symmetry.space_group_name_H-M   'P 1'
#
loop_
_entity.id
_entity.type
_entity.pdbx_description
1 polymer ?
#
loop_
_entity_poly.entity_id
_entity_poly.type
_entity_poly.pdbx_seq_one_letter_code
_entity_poly.pdbx_strand_id
1 'polypeptide(L)'
;MKQTTVDSLLVARALMERATELAQSDDRHLASAGLVLIQDALEIAFYALLIERSVDEEVPLERKSFDELIGELKKAGIPVPKSGTLKVLNKQRVLTKHYAQLVEPLMIRNFLDAALFVLDSTVKAVIGRPLRDLFFADFLKDGPAKKHLKEAEKLIDGRQYFEAAVEVRKAVFLEFELPYCIHSWKDHEGPPDFNSLLGFSRGGWKAQSWKLNKSWVEKNVNEPTDYVQISPEQWRLDALEWGIHTAELSNIRRLTPAVFQEKASASWAIKIDLSAREHISTVANAKYCLDRAIAAILKKQMHDDSHRRSGGYAPLDAPEEYNSKPLYAKASTKSEVVHQVNNAFTYTFNEIVDGFDDEERFVRLTGRSKARDDDGPADYAFGYLQVRREIN
;
A
#
# COMPACT_ATOMS: atom_id res chain seq x y z
N MET A 1 -2.60 -10.96 -13.93
CA MET A 1 -3.94 -10.58 -13.47
C MET A 1 -4.14 -9.10 -13.62
N LYS A 2 -5.16 -8.71 -14.37
CA LYS A 2 -5.58 -7.31 -14.54
C LYS A 2 -6.06 -6.76 -13.19
N GLN A 3 -5.80 -5.49 -12.89
CA GLN A 3 -6.20 -4.86 -11.61
C GLN A 3 -7.72 -4.95 -11.38
N THR A 4 -8.50 -4.73 -12.43
CA THR A 4 -9.96 -4.84 -12.41
C THR A 4 -10.43 -6.25 -12.04
N THR A 5 -9.72 -7.30 -12.46
CA THR A 5 -10.00 -8.68 -12.06
C THR A 5 -9.75 -8.88 -10.57
N VAL A 6 -8.64 -8.35 -10.04
CA VAL A 6 -8.31 -8.42 -8.62
C VAL A 6 -9.43 -7.82 -7.79
N ASP A 7 -9.75 -6.55 -8.04
CA ASP A 7 -10.74 -5.81 -7.24
C ASP A 7 -12.11 -6.49 -7.28
N SER A 8 -12.52 -6.98 -8.46
CA SER A 8 -13.78 -7.73 -8.62
C SER A 8 -13.78 -9.04 -7.84
N LEU A 9 -12.72 -9.84 -7.89
CA LEU A 9 -12.63 -11.10 -7.15
C LEU A 9 -12.62 -10.86 -5.63
N LEU A 10 -12.01 -9.78 -5.16
CA LEU A 10 -12.03 -9.39 -3.76
C LEU A 10 -13.44 -8.99 -3.30
N VAL A 11 -14.17 -8.23 -4.11
CA VAL A 11 -15.59 -7.92 -3.86
C VAL A 11 -16.43 -9.20 -3.83
N ALA A 12 -16.26 -10.08 -4.82
CA ALA A 12 -16.97 -11.35 -4.88
C ALA A 12 -16.72 -12.21 -3.64
N ARG A 13 -15.47 -12.25 -3.15
CA ARG A 13 -15.10 -12.96 -1.92
C ARG A 13 -15.81 -12.36 -0.70
N ALA A 14 -15.74 -11.05 -0.51
CA ALA A 14 -16.39 -10.38 0.63
C ALA A 14 -17.91 -10.59 0.65
N LEU A 15 -18.55 -10.56 -0.52
CA LEU A 15 -19.97 -10.89 -0.66
C LEU A 15 -20.25 -12.35 -0.31
N MET A 16 -19.43 -13.29 -0.79
CA MET A 16 -19.62 -14.71 -0.52
C MET A 16 -19.43 -15.06 0.98
N GLU A 17 -18.48 -14.43 1.66
CA GLU A 17 -18.28 -14.58 3.11
C GLU A 17 -19.53 -14.12 3.87
N ARG A 18 -20.06 -12.93 3.54
CA ARG A 18 -21.30 -12.43 4.16
C ARG A 18 -22.52 -13.29 3.79
N ALA A 19 -22.59 -13.76 2.55
CA ALA A 19 -23.66 -14.61 2.08
C ALA A 19 -23.70 -15.95 2.82
N THR A 20 -22.52 -16.50 3.15
CA THR A 20 -22.37 -17.75 3.91
C THR A 20 -22.99 -17.63 5.29
N GLU A 21 -22.69 -16.54 6.02
CA GLU A 21 -23.28 -16.29 7.34
C GLU A 21 -24.82 -16.22 7.29
N LEU A 22 -25.35 -15.51 6.29
CA LEU A 22 -26.79 -15.34 6.13
C LEU A 22 -27.50 -16.64 5.71
N ALA A 23 -26.92 -17.38 4.75
CA ALA A 23 -27.48 -18.63 4.24
C ALA A 23 -27.47 -19.77 5.28
N GLN A 24 -26.60 -19.69 6.29
CA GLN A 24 -26.59 -20.63 7.40
C GLN A 24 -27.70 -20.37 8.43
N SER A 25 -28.31 -19.18 8.43
CA SER A 25 -29.44 -18.86 9.32
C SER A 25 -30.64 -19.79 9.08
N ASP A 26 -31.35 -20.15 10.15
CA ASP A 26 -32.65 -20.82 10.07
C ASP A 26 -33.80 -19.83 9.80
N ASP A 27 -33.55 -18.51 9.90
CA ASP A 27 -34.51 -17.48 9.54
C ASP A 27 -34.64 -17.38 8.01
N ARG A 28 -35.87 -17.55 7.51
CA ARG A 28 -36.18 -17.53 6.07
C ARG A 28 -35.87 -16.20 5.38
N HIS A 29 -35.99 -15.07 6.07
CA HIS A 29 -35.70 -13.74 5.52
C HIS A 29 -34.20 -13.54 5.40
N LEU A 30 -33.45 -13.85 6.47
CA LEU A 30 -31.99 -13.75 6.46
C LEU A 30 -31.38 -14.70 5.44
N ALA A 31 -31.83 -15.95 5.41
CA ALA A 31 -31.36 -16.93 4.44
C ALA A 31 -31.68 -16.47 3.00
N SER A 32 -32.90 -15.96 2.76
CA SER A 32 -33.29 -15.40 1.45
C SER A 32 -32.47 -14.18 1.04
N ALA A 33 -32.05 -13.33 1.98
CA ALA A 33 -31.09 -12.26 1.70
C ALA A 33 -29.71 -12.82 1.32
N GLY A 34 -29.27 -13.90 1.99
CA GLY A 34 -28.08 -14.65 1.61
C GLY A 34 -28.12 -15.13 0.16
N LEU A 35 -29.26 -15.64 -0.32
CA LEU A 35 -29.42 -16.08 -1.72
C LEU A 35 -29.11 -14.97 -2.74
N VAL A 36 -29.50 -13.72 -2.45
CA VAL A 36 -29.19 -12.57 -3.32
C VAL A 36 -27.68 -12.35 -3.38
N LEU A 37 -27.01 -12.32 -2.22
CA LEU A 37 -25.57 -12.11 -2.14
C LEU A 37 -24.76 -13.26 -2.76
N ILE A 38 -25.22 -14.51 -2.66
CA ILE A 38 -24.59 -15.66 -3.35
C ILE A 38 -24.55 -15.41 -4.85
N GLN A 39 -25.66 -14.94 -5.42
CA GLN A 39 -25.74 -14.73 -6.86
C GLN A 39 -24.89 -13.53 -7.30
N ASP A 40 -24.95 -12.40 -6.58
CA ASP A 40 -24.14 -11.22 -6.91
C ASP A 40 -22.64 -11.55 -6.83
N ALA A 41 -22.21 -12.34 -5.85
CA ALA A 41 -20.83 -12.83 -5.74
C ALA A 41 -20.41 -13.68 -6.94
N LEU A 42 -21.27 -14.61 -7.39
CA LEU A 42 -21.02 -15.43 -8.57
C LEU A 42 -20.91 -14.59 -9.85
N GLU A 43 -21.81 -13.63 -10.03
CA GLU A 43 -21.85 -12.76 -11.21
C GLU A 43 -20.58 -11.92 -11.33
N ILE A 44 -20.17 -11.28 -10.23
CA ILE A 44 -18.94 -10.49 -10.17
C ILE A 44 -17.71 -11.36 -10.42
N ALA A 45 -17.65 -12.56 -9.83
CA ALA A 45 -16.55 -13.48 -10.09
C ALA A 45 -16.49 -13.90 -11.56
N PHE A 46 -17.62 -14.30 -12.16
CA PHE A 46 -17.68 -14.70 -13.56
C PHE A 46 -17.24 -13.58 -14.51
N TYR A 47 -17.71 -12.36 -14.24
CA TYR A 47 -17.29 -11.17 -14.97
C TYR A 47 -15.77 -10.94 -14.87
N ALA A 48 -15.21 -11.01 -13.66
CA ALA A 48 -13.78 -10.85 -13.42
C ALA A 48 -12.92 -11.89 -14.18
N LEU A 49 -13.38 -13.15 -14.21
CA LEU A 49 -12.70 -14.24 -14.89
C LEU A 49 -12.73 -14.09 -16.42
N LEU A 50 -13.81 -13.54 -16.97
CA LEU A 50 -13.91 -13.23 -18.40
C LEU A 50 -12.98 -12.07 -18.81
N ILE A 51 -12.91 -11.02 -17.97
CA ILE A 51 -11.95 -9.91 -18.15
C ILE A 51 -10.51 -10.42 -18.15
N GLU A 52 -10.17 -11.32 -17.23
CA GLU A 52 -8.81 -11.88 -17.14
C GLU A 52 -8.44 -12.68 -18.40
N ARG A 53 -9.43 -13.24 -19.09
CA ARG A 53 -9.27 -13.90 -20.39
C ARG A 53 -9.39 -12.97 -21.59
N SER A 54 -9.47 -11.66 -21.37
CA SER A 54 -9.62 -10.64 -22.43
C SER A 54 -10.89 -10.81 -23.28
N VAL A 55 -11.94 -11.46 -22.76
CA VAL A 55 -13.21 -11.63 -23.47
C VAL A 55 -13.96 -10.28 -23.59
N ASP A 56 -13.70 -9.37 -22.66
CA ASP A 56 -14.23 -8.00 -22.64
C ASP A 56 -13.75 -7.14 -23.82
N GLU A 57 -12.64 -7.50 -24.46
CA GLU A 57 -12.10 -6.80 -25.63
C GLU A 57 -12.90 -7.13 -26.91
N GLU A 58 -13.55 -8.30 -26.95
CA GLU A 58 -14.31 -8.78 -28.11
C GLU A 58 -15.83 -8.62 -27.93
N VAL A 59 -16.31 -8.64 -26.69
CA VAL A 59 -17.72 -8.76 -26.36
C VAL A 59 -18.09 -7.81 -25.22
N PRO A 60 -19.14 -6.98 -25.37
CA PRO A 60 -19.60 -6.10 -24.29
C PRO A 60 -20.26 -6.92 -23.17
N LEU A 61 -19.49 -7.17 -22.11
CA LEU A 61 -19.94 -8.02 -21.00
C LEU A 61 -20.94 -7.34 -20.07
N GLU A 62 -20.97 -6.00 -19.99
CA GLU A 62 -21.81 -5.30 -18.97
C GLU A 62 -23.32 -5.42 -19.22
N ARG A 63 -23.71 -5.82 -20.43
CA ARG A 63 -25.12 -5.98 -20.81
C ARG A 63 -25.61 -7.43 -20.69
N LYS A 64 -24.72 -8.35 -20.33
CA LYS A 64 -25.03 -9.78 -20.29
C LYS A 64 -25.71 -10.14 -18.99
N SER A 65 -26.77 -10.91 -19.11
CA SER A 65 -27.41 -11.60 -18.01
C SER A 65 -26.51 -12.69 -17.44
N PHE A 66 -26.80 -13.11 -16.21
CA PHE A 66 -26.09 -14.20 -15.53
C PHE A 66 -25.98 -15.49 -16.37
N ASP A 67 -27.04 -15.86 -17.07
CA ASP A 67 -27.06 -17.05 -17.92
C ASP A 67 -26.16 -16.88 -19.16
N GLU A 68 -26.10 -15.66 -19.70
CA GLU A 68 -25.20 -15.33 -20.82
C GLU A 68 -23.73 -15.31 -20.38
N LEU A 69 -23.42 -14.83 -19.17
CA LEU A 69 -22.07 -14.92 -18.60
C LEU A 69 -21.60 -16.37 -18.44
N ILE A 70 -22.46 -17.27 -17.97
CA ILE A 70 -22.16 -18.72 -17.95
C ILE A 70 -21.89 -19.25 -19.37
N GLY A 71 -22.63 -18.76 -20.37
CA GLY A 71 -22.42 -19.10 -21.77
C GLY A 71 -21.05 -18.66 -22.27
N GLU A 72 -20.63 -17.43 -21.96
CA GLU A 72 -19.31 -16.91 -22.34
C GLU A 72 -18.17 -17.63 -21.65
N LEU A 73 -18.30 -17.96 -20.36
CA LEU A 73 -17.28 -18.75 -19.66
C LEU A 73 -17.05 -20.10 -20.36
N LYS A 74 -18.12 -20.78 -20.78
CA LYS A 74 -18.02 -22.04 -21.51
C LYS A 74 -17.37 -21.87 -22.88
N LYS A 75 -17.69 -20.80 -23.62
CA LYS A 75 -17.04 -20.48 -24.91
C LYS A 75 -15.55 -20.19 -24.74
N ALA A 76 -15.17 -19.54 -23.65
CA ALA A 76 -13.78 -19.28 -23.27
C ALA A 76 -13.06 -20.52 -22.69
N GLY A 77 -13.68 -21.71 -22.71
CA GLY A 77 -13.09 -22.95 -22.21
C GLY A 77 -13.00 -23.06 -20.69
N ILE A 78 -13.71 -22.21 -19.94
CA ILE A 78 -13.72 -22.22 -18.48
C ILE A 78 -14.83 -23.17 -17.98
N PRO A 79 -14.51 -24.17 -17.14
CA PRO A 79 -15.50 -25.13 -16.65
C PRO A 79 -16.45 -24.49 -15.66
N VAL A 80 -17.75 -24.54 -15.93
CA VAL A 80 -18.82 -24.12 -15.00
C VAL A 80 -19.63 -25.35 -14.59
N PRO A 81 -19.19 -26.10 -13.56
CA PRO A 81 -19.93 -27.27 -13.11
C PRO A 81 -21.29 -26.87 -12.52
N LYS A 82 -22.21 -27.82 -12.35
CA LYS A 82 -23.55 -27.57 -11.76
C LYS A 82 -24.30 -26.38 -12.38
N SER A 83 -24.07 -26.04 -13.65
CA SER A 83 -24.70 -24.87 -14.28
C SER A 83 -26.24 -24.93 -14.27
N GLY A 84 -26.84 -26.13 -14.24
CA GLY A 84 -28.27 -26.31 -14.05
C GLY A 84 -28.75 -25.80 -12.67
N THR A 85 -28.02 -26.13 -11.60
CA THR A 85 -28.31 -25.65 -10.24
C THR A 85 -28.19 -24.13 -10.15
N LEU A 86 -27.19 -23.53 -10.81
CA LEU A 86 -27.03 -22.07 -10.84
C LEU A 86 -28.17 -21.35 -11.58
N LYS A 87 -28.71 -21.95 -12.64
CA LYS A 87 -29.90 -21.41 -13.32
C LYS A 87 -31.13 -21.43 -12.41
N VAL A 88 -31.31 -22.51 -11.64
CA VAL A 88 -32.39 -22.59 -10.65
C VAL A 88 -32.17 -21.56 -9.53
N LEU A 89 -30.95 -21.41 -9.05
CA LEU A 89 -30.55 -20.39 -8.08
C LEU A 89 -30.93 -18.99 -8.59
N ASN A 90 -30.54 -18.65 -9.83
CA ASN A 90 -30.85 -17.37 -10.45
C ASN A 90 -32.37 -17.12 -10.53
N LYS A 91 -33.15 -18.14 -10.95
CA LYS A 91 -34.62 -18.07 -10.96
C LYS A 91 -35.20 -17.80 -9.57
N GLN A 92 -34.73 -18.52 -8.55
CA GLN A 92 -35.18 -18.32 -7.17
C GLN A 92 -34.80 -16.94 -6.64
N ARG A 93 -33.59 -16.45 -6.93
CA ARG A 93 -33.15 -15.09 -6.61
C ARG A 93 -34.07 -14.03 -7.21
N VAL A 94 -34.48 -14.18 -8.48
CA VAL A 94 -35.44 -13.26 -9.12
C VAL A 94 -36.79 -13.26 -8.39
N LEU A 95 -37.30 -14.43 -8.02
CA LEU A 95 -38.55 -14.56 -7.25
C LEU A 95 -38.45 -13.89 -5.88
N THR A 96 -37.36 -14.12 -5.16
CA THR A 96 -37.10 -13.50 -3.86
C THR A 96 -36.98 -11.98 -3.96
N LYS A 97 -36.16 -11.47 -4.90
CA LYS A 97 -35.85 -10.04 -5.02
C LYS A 97 -37.03 -9.21 -5.51
N HIS A 98 -37.77 -9.70 -6.52
CA HIS A 98 -38.82 -8.91 -7.17
C HIS A 98 -40.23 -9.20 -6.65
N TYR A 99 -40.45 -10.38 -6.07
CA TYR A 99 -41.78 -10.82 -5.65
C TYR A 99 -41.83 -11.18 -4.16
N ALA A 100 -40.76 -10.92 -3.40
CA ALA A 100 -40.64 -11.22 -1.97
C ALA A 100 -40.95 -12.69 -1.62
N GLN A 101 -40.73 -13.62 -2.55
CA GLN A 101 -40.93 -15.04 -2.31
C GLN A 101 -39.75 -15.62 -1.53
N LEU A 102 -39.99 -15.95 -0.26
CA LEU A 102 -38.99 -16.50 0.65
C LEU A 102 -38.68 -17.96 0.30
N VAL A 103 -37.39 -18.29 0.26
CA VAL A 103 -36.90 -19.64 -0.02
C VAL A 103 -36.61 -20.37 1.29
N GLU A 104 -36.79 -21.69 1.29
CA GLU A 104 -36.48 -22.52 2.45
C GLU A 104 -34.97 -22.58 2.72
N PRO A 105 -34.49 -22.39 3.96
CA PRO A 105 -33.06 -22.30 4.28
C PRO A 105 -32.25 -23.49 3.78
N LEU A 106 -32.80 -24.70 3.87
CA LEU A 106 -32.15 -25.92 3.38
C LEU A 106 -31.85 -25.85 1.87
N MET A 107 -32.76 -25.27 1.08
CA MET A 107 -32.55 -25.08 -0.36
C MET A 107 -31.46 -24.05 -0.63
N ILE A 108 -31.37 -23.00 0.19
CA ILE A 108 -30.35 -21.96 0.07
C ILE A 108 -28.97 -22.50 0.44
N ARG A 109 -28.86 -23.36 1.45
CA ARG A 109 -27.61 -24.08 1.77
C ARG A 109 -27.14 -24.95 0.59
N ASN A 110 -28.06 -25.65 -0.08
CA ASN A 110 -27.72 -26.40 -1.30
C ASN A 110 -27.22 -25.50 -2.44
N PHE A 111 -27.80 -24.29 -2.58
CA PHE A 111 -27.32 -23.29 -3.54
C PHE A 111 -25.94 -22.74 -3.17
N LEU A 112 -25.69 -22.48 -1.88
CA LEU A 112 -24.39 -22.06 -1.38
C LEU A 112 -23.32 -23.12 -1.68
N ASP A 113 -23.58 -24.39 -1.38
CA ASP A 113 -22.63 -25.48 -1.66
C ASP A 113 -22.33 -25.61 -3.16
N ALA A 114 -23.34 -25.42 -4.01
CA ALA A 114 -23.14 -25.39 -5.46
C ALA A 114 -22.33 -24.17 -5.90
N ALA A 115 -22.58 -22.99 -5.33
CA ALA A 115 -21.87 -21.75 -5.64
C ALA A 115 -20.40 -21.82 -5.24
N LEU A 116 -20.10 -22.27 -4.02
CA LEU A 116 -18.73 -22.46 -3.53
C LEU A 116 -17.97 -23.45 -4.40
N PHE A 117 -18.58 -24.58 -4.74
CA PHE A 117 -17.97 -25.58 -5.63
C PHE A 117 -17.65 -25.02 -7.03
N VAL A 118 -18.57 -24.21 -7.57
CA VAL A 118 -18.36 -23.58 -8.88
C VAL A 118 -17.25 -22.55 -8.82
N LEU A 119 -17.26 -21.65 -7.83
CA LEU A 119 -16.22 -20.64 -7.67
C LEU A 119 -14.83 -21.26 -7.53
N ASP A 120 -14.69 -22.29 -6.70
CA ASP A 120 -13.42 -22.99 -6.55
C ASP A 120 -12.95 -23.59 -7.88
N SER A 121 -13.88 -24.18 -8.66
CA SER A 121 -13.55 -24.79 -9.96
C SER A 121 -13.21 -23.76 -11.04
N THR A 122 -14.02 -22.71 -11.19
CA THR A 122 -13.86 -21.69 -12.24
C THR A 122 -12.65 -20.81 -11.96
N VAL A 123 -12.50 -20.33 -10.71
CA VAL A 123 -11.38 -19.46 -10.34
C VAL A 123 -10.06 -20.24 -10.45
N LYS A 124 -10.02 -21.50 -10.01
CA LYS A 124 -8.82 -22.34 -10.19
C LYS A 124 -8.47 -22.57 -11.66
N ALA A 125 -9.44 -22.69 -12.55
CA ALA A 125 -9.19 -22.89 -13.99
C ALA A 125 -8.58 -21.66 -14.69
N VAL A 126 -8.81 -20.45 -14.17
CA VAL A 126 -8.28 -19.21 -14.76
C VAL A 126 -7.05 -18.71 -14.00
N ILE A 127 -7.13 -18.68 -12.67
CA ILE A 127 -6.11 -18.08 -11.79
C ILE A 127 -5.12 -19.13 -11.26
N GLY A 128 -5.42 -20.43 -11.40
CA GLY A 128 -4.56 -21.53 -10.94
C GLY A 128 -4.74 -21.91 -9.46
N ARG A 129 -5.58 -21.19 -8.71
CA ARG A 129 -5.86 -21.38 -7.28
C ARG A 129 -7.31 -21.05 -6.95
N PRO A 130 -7.92 -21.63 -5.89
CA PRO A 130 -9.30 -21.35 -5.52
C PRO A 130 -9.48 -19.93 -4.98
N LEU A 131 -10.71 -19.42 -5.00
CA LEU A 131 -11.03 -18.04 -4.58
C LEU A 131 -10.66 -17.77 -3.11
N ARG A 132 -10.83 -18.77 -2.25
CA ARG A 132 -10.47 -18.66 -0.83
C ARG A 132 -8.95 -18.50 -0.62
N ASP A 133 -8.15 -19.04 -1.54
CA ASP A 133 -6.69 -18.95 -1.55
C ASP A 133 -6.20 -17.71 -2.33
N LEU A 134 -7.13 -16.89 -2.88
CA LEU A 134 -6.79 -15.55 -3.32
C LEU A 134 -6.67 -14.68 -2.07
N PHE A 135 -5.45 -14.67 -1.56
CA PHE A 135 -5.07 -13.83 -0.45
C PHE A 135 -4.92 -12.40 -0.94
N PHE A 136 -5.48 -11.45 -0.19
CA PHE A 136 -5.20 -10.05 -0.42
C PHE A 136 -3.68 -9.82 -0.45
N ALA A 137 -2.89 -10.61 0.31
CA ALA A 137 -1.45 -10.46 0.45
C ALA A 137 -0.69 -10.74 -0.86
N ASP A 138 -1.24 -11.57 -1.75
CA ASP A 138 -0.60 -11.86 -3.03
C ASP A 138 -0.59 -10.67 -3.99
N PHE A 139 -1.48 -9.71 -3.80
CA PHE A 139 -1.56 -8.47 -4.57
C PHE A 139 -0.61 -7.38 -4.08
N LEU A 140 -0.02 -7.57 -2.90
CA LEU A 140 1.01 -6.67 -2.43
C LEU A 140 2.26 -6.83 -3.28
N LYS A 141 2.97 -5.72 -3.47
CA LYS A 141 4.33 -5.73 -4.03
C LYS A 141 5.22 -6.65 -3.21
N ASP A 142 6.14 -7.33 -3.88
CA ASP A 142 7.08 -8.20 -3.19
C ASP A 142 7.97 -7.39 -2.24
N GLY A 143 8.01 -7.82 -0.98
CA GLY A 143 8.72 -7.11 0.07
C GLY A 143 8.61 -7.80 1.42
N PRO A 144 9.30 -7.27 2.45
CA PRO A 144 9.28 -7.83 3.80
C PRO A 144 7.86 -7.89 4.40
N ALA A 145 7.05 -6.86 4.21
CA ALA A 145 5.67 -6.82 4.72
C ALA A 145 4.80 -7.96 4.18
N LYS A 146 4.88 -8.23 2.86
CA LYS A 146 4.17 -9.36 2.23
C LYS A 146 4.58 -10.71 2.82
N LYS A 147 5.87 -10.91 3.11
CA LYS A 147 6.36 -12.16 3.73
C LYS A 147 5.74 -12.39 5.11
N HIS A 148 5.66 -11.34 5.94
CA HIS A 148 5.04 -11.41 7.25
C HIS A 148 3.53 -11.71 7.16
N LEU A 149 2.80 -11.08 6.24
CA LEU A 149 1.37 -11.36 6.05
C LEU A 149 1.11 -12.80 5.58
N LYS A 150 1.93 -13.33 4.67
CA LYS A 150 1.86 -14.75 4.26
C LYS A 150 2.18 -15.71 5.39
N GLU A 151 3.07 -15.34 6.30
CA GLU A 151 3.35 -16.16 7.48
C GLU A 151 2.18 -16.11 8.47
N ALA A 152 1.57 -14.94 8.66
CA ALA A 152 0.36 -14.79 9.47
C ALA A 152 -0.78 -15.70 8.96
N GLU A 153 -0.95 -15.81 7.65
CA GLU A 153 -1.92 -16.74 7.03
C GLU A 153 -1.67 -18.19 7.44
N LYS A 154 -0.43 -18.68 7.29
CA LYS A 154 -0.06 -20.05 7.70
C LYS A 154 -0.29 -20.28 9.18
N LEU A 155 -0.01 -19.28 10.02
CA LEU A 155 -0.20 -19.34 11.46
C LEU A 155 -1.69 -19.42 11.82
N ILE A 156 -2.56 -18.68 11.12
CA ILE A 156 -4.02 -18.78 11.28
C ILE A 156 -4.52 -20.19 10.93
N ASP A 157 -4.03 -20.76 9.82
CA ASP A 157 -4.37 -22.14 9.42
C ASP A 157 -3.87 -23.16 10.46
N GLY A 158 -2.70 -22.91 11.04
CA GLY A 158 -2.12 -23.65 12.15
C GLY A 158 -2.76 -23.39 13.52
N ARG A 159 -3.82 -22.55 13.60
CA ARG A 159 -4.49 -22.13 14.84
C ARG A 159 -3.62 -21.39 15.86
N GLN A 160 -2.51 -20.81 15.40
CA GLN A 160 -1.57 -19.99 16.16
C GLN A 160 -1.94 -18.50 16.01
N TYR A 161 -3.07 -18.12 16.60
CA TYR A 161 -3.69 -16.80 16.35
C TYR A 161 -2.89 -15.63 16.94
N PHE A 162 -2.22 -15.84 18.06
CA PHE A 162 -1.40 -14.81 18.68
C PHE A 162 -0.19 -14.48 17.82
N GLU A 163 0.52 -15.52 17.37
CA GLU A 163 1.68 -15.43 16.50
C GLU A 163 1.27 -14.78 15.17
N ALA A 164 0.10 -15.13 14.64
CA ALA A 164 -0.45 -14.46 13.46
C ALA A 164 -0.65 -12.96 13.69
N ALA A 165 -1.21 -12.54 14.83
CA ALA A 165 -1.38 -11.13 15.17
C ALA A 165 -0.04 -10.38 15.28
N VAL A 166 1.00 -11.04 15.79
CA VAL A 166 2.37 -10.51 15.84
C VAL A 166 2.92 -10.32 14.43
N GLU A 167 2.78 -11.31 13.55
CA GLU A 167 3.23 -11.21 12.15
C GLU A 167 2.49 -10.11 11.37
N VAL A 168 1.18 -9.96 11.59
CA VAL A 168 0.41 -8.83 11.05
C VAL A 168 0.98 -7.49 11.53
N ARG A 169 1.30 -7.38 12.82
CA ARG A 169 1.93 -6.16 13.35
C ARG A 169 3.27 -5.86 12.68
N LYS A 170 4.12 -6.87 12.48
CA LYS A 170 5.43 -6.68 11.83
C LYS A 170 5.27 -6.06 10.44
N ALA A 171 4.31 -6.55 9.66
CA ALA A 171 3.99 -5.96 8.36
C ALA A 171 3.54 -4.49 8.47
N VAL A 172 2.65 -4.20 9.44
CA VAL A 172 2.17 -2.84 9.69
C VAL A 172 3.29 -1.91 10.15
N PHE A 173 4.20 -2.39 10.99
CA PHE A 173 5.36 -1.63 11.45
C PHE A 173 6.22 -1.20 10.27
N LEU A 174 6.58 -2.13 9.40
CA LEU A 174 7.43 -1.88 8.23
C LEU A 174 6.81 -0.87 7.26
N GLU A 175 5.50 -0.98 7.03
CA GLU A 175 4.81 -0.13 6.06
C GLU A 175 4.45 1.24 6.62
N PHE A 176 4.01 1.32 7.87
CA PHE A 176 3.39 2.54 8.40
C PHE A 176 4.17 3.18 9.55
N GLU A 177 4.81 2.40 10.40
CA GLU A 177 5.37 2.92 11.67
C GLU A 177 6.87 3.20 11.60
N LEU A 178 7.59 2.52 10.70
CA LEU A 178 9.01 2.74 10.46
C LEU A 178 9.34 4.22 10.15
N PRO A 179 8.55 4.99 9.37
CA PRO A 179 8.76 6.43 9.20
C PRO A 179 8.69 7.26 10.48
N TYR A 180 8.07 6.74 11.55
CA TYR A 180 7.95 7.36 12.86
C TYR A 180 8.97 6.83 13.89
N CYS A 181 9.79 5.86 13.50
CA CYS A 181 10.78 5.24 14.38
C CYS A 181 12.00 6.15 14.53
N ILE A 182 12.29 6.58 15.77
CA ILE A 182 13.39 7.51 16.06
C ILE A 182 14.69 6.82 16.51
N HIS A 183 14.78 5.49 16.40
CA HIS A 183 15.93 4.72 16.89
C HIS A 183 17.30 5.23 16.38
N SER A 184 17.37 5.64 15.11
CA SER A 184 18.57 6.20 14.48
C SER A 184 19.10 7.48 15.14
N TRP A 185 18.29 8.15 15.95
CA TRP A 185 18.62 9.40 16.60
C TRP A 185 19.20 9.20 18.01
N LYS A 186 19.32 7.95 18.47
CA LYS A 186 19.89 7.61 19.77
C LYS A 186 21.31 8.16 19.96
N ASP A 187 22.13 8.10 18.93
CA ASP A 187 23.53 8.50 18.99
C ASP A 187 23.79 9.86 18.30
N HIS A 188 22.74 10.58 17.89
CA HIS A 188 22.87 11.82 17.13
C HIS A 188 22.90 13.07 18.02
N GLU A 189 23.99 13.81 17.92
CA GLU A 189 24.17 15.12 18.57
C GLU A 189 24.03 16.22 17.51
N GLY A 190 22.86 16.89 17.47
CA GLY A 190 22.58 17.99 16.54
C GLY A 190 21.10 18.12 16.18
N PRO A 191 20.68 19.25 15.57
CA PRO A 191 19.35 19.39 14.99
C PRO A 191 19.19 18.46 13.77
N PRO A 192 17.97 17.98 13.50
CA PRO A 192 17.74 17.06 12.39
C PRO A 192 18.02 17.75 11.04
N ASP A 193 19.09 17.32 10.36
CA ASP A 193 19.42 17.75 9.01
C ASP A 193 18.73 16.86 7.97
N PHE A 194 17.54 17.30 7.56
CA PHE A 194 16.75 16.65 6.51
C PHE A 194 17.25 16.97 5.09
N ASN A 195 18.22 17.86 4.90
CA ASN A 195 18.76 18.20 3.58
C ASN A 195 19.90 17.29 3.15
N SER A 196 20.43 16.45 4.04
CA SER A 196 21.44 15.45 3.71
C SER A 196 20.81 14.11 3.29
N LEU A 197 21.44 13.42 2.33
CA LEU A 197 21.06 12.06 1.91
C LEU A 197 21.09 11.06 3.11
N LEU A 198 21.94 11.35 4.10
CA LEU A 198 22.04 10.64 5.38
C LEU A 198 20.80 10.85 6.26
N GLY A 199 20.20 12.05 6.27
CA GLY A 199 19.00 12.38 7.05
C GLY A 199 17.76 11.58 6.64
N PHE A 200 17.53 11.42 5.32
CA PHE A 200 16.42 10.60 4.82
C PHE A 200 16.59 9.10 5.11
N SER A 201 17.84 8.62 5.13
CA SER A 201 18.13 7.20 5.41
C SER A 201 18.01 6.83 6.89
N ARG A 202 17.99 7.82 7.81
CA ARG A 202 17.95 7.56 9.25
C ARG A 202 16.57 7.15 9.76
N GLY A 203 15.47 7.46 9.06
CA GLY A 203 14.13 7.19 9.58
C GLY A 203 13.67 8.23 10.59
N GLY A 204 12.43 8.12 11.06
CA GLY A 204 11.85 9.08 12.00
C GLY A 204 11.46 10.44 11.37
N TRP A 205 11.45 10.56 10.03
CA TRP A 205 11.10 11.81 9.35
C TRP A 205 9.63 12.23 9.52
N LYS A 206 8.75 11.31 9.94
CA LYS A 206 7.37 11.64 10.33
C LYS A 206 7.21 11.89 11.84
N ALA A 207 8.24 11.64 12.64
CA ALA A 207 8.21 11.98 14.06
C ALA A 207 8.43 13.49 14.26
N GLN A 208 7.93 14.01 15.39
CA GLN A 208 8.07 15.43 15.70
C GLN A 208 9.54 15.81 15.87
N SER A 209 9.98 16.91 15.25
CA SER A 209 11.39 17.32 15.19
C SER A 209 12.06 17.44 16.57
N TRP A 210 11.34 17.89 17.59
CA TRP A 210 11.86 18.00 18.96
C TRP A 210 12.08 16.66 19.67
N LYS A 211 11.56 15.55 19.13
CA LYS A 211 11.85 14.18 19.60
C LYS A 211 13.11 13.59 18.94
N LEU A 212 13.63 14.23 17.89
CA LEU A 212 14.77 13.78 17.10
C LEU A 212 16.10 14.29 17.69
N ASN A 213 16.34 14.01 18.96
CA ASN A 213 17.62 14.31 19.59
C ASN A 213 17.94 13.29 20.70
N LYS A 214 19.23 13.08 20.92
CA LYS A 214 19.75 12.14 21.91
C LYS A 214 19.24 12.39 23.32
N SER A 215 19.23 13.64 23.79
CA SER A 215 18.81 13.96 25.17
C SER A 215 17.34 13.64 25.44
N TRP A 216 16.47 13.83 24.44
CA TRP A 216 15.07 13.45 24.53
C TRP A 216 14.90 11.93 24.51
N VAL A 217 15.60 11.25 23.60
CA VAL A 217 15.58 9.78 23.48
C VAL A 217 16.02 9.14 24.79
N GLU A 218 17.16 9.53 25.35
CA GLU A 218 17.70 9.00 26.61
C GLU A 218 16.74 9.19 27.80
N LYS A 219 15.97 10.28 27.79
CA LYS A 219 15.03 10.59 28.88
C LYS A 219 13.67 9.90 28.76
N ASN A 220 13.19 9.62 27.55
CA ASN A 220 11.79 9.21 27.31
C ASN A 220 11.64 7.79 26.76
N VAL A 221 12.70 7.16 26.26
CA VAL A 221 12.68 5.78 25.75
C VAL A 221 13.14 4.84 26.84
N ASN A 222 12.22 4.06 27.41
CA ASN A 222 12.51 3.09 28.47
C ASN A 222 12.52 1.65 27.95
N GLU A 223 11.79 1.39 26.87
CA GLU A 223 11.67 0.08 26.22
C GLU A 223 11.83 0.19 24.69
N PRO A 224 12.18 -0.89 23.98
CA PRO A 224 12.42 -0.83 22.53
C PRO A 224 11.22 -0.32 21.72
N THR A 225 9.99 -0.59 22.17
CA THR A 225 8.77 -0.10 21.52
C THR A 225 8.54 1.40 21.66
N ASP A 226 9.18 2.06 22.64
CA ASP A 226 9.11 3.52 22.82
C ASP A 226 9.83 4.28 21.71
N TYR A 227 10.68 3.63 20.89
CA TYR A 227 11.28 4.28 19.72
C TYR A 227 10.25 4.65 18.65
N VAL A 228 9.04 4.08 18.68
CA VAL A 228 7.98 4.35 17.70
C VAL A 228 7.13 5.54 18.16
N GLN A 229 7.43 6.73 17.65
CA GLN A 229 6.84 7.98 18.11
C GLN A 229 5.79 8.53 17.14
N ILE A 230 4.59 7.97 17.20
CA ILE A 230 3.47 8.33 16.32
C ILE A 230 2.60 9.42 16.97
N SER A 231 2.46 10.57 16.31
CA SER A 231 1.47 11.59 16.70
C SER A 231 0.07 11.15 16.26
N PRO A 232 -0.96 11.17 17.13
CA PRO A 232 -2.33 10.81 16.74
C PRO A 232 -2.89 11.64 15.58
N GLU A 233 -2.54 12.93 15.52
CA GLU A 233 -3.00 13.84 14.46
C GLU A 233 -2.34 13.50 13.13
N GLN A 234 -1.01 13.34 13.12
CA GLN A 234 -0.27 13.00 11.91
C GLN A 234 -0.69 11.62 11.37
N TRP A 235 -0.89 10.66 12.28
CA TRP A 235 -1.39 9.33 11.93
C TRP A 235 -2.76 9.39 11.25
N ARG A 236 -3.64 10.28 11.74
CA ARG A 236 -4.96 10.50 11.16
C ARG A 236 -4.86 11.12 9.77
N LEU A 237 -3.99 12.12 9.58
CA LEU A 237 -3.77 12.79 8.31
C LEU A 237 -3.21 11.83 7.27
N ASP A 238 -2.16 11.08 7.63
CA ASP A 238 -1.57 10.05 6.78
C ASP A 238 -2.61 9.00 6.34
N ALA A 239 -3.44 8.52 7.28
CA ALA A 239 -4.50 7.56 6.96
C ALA A 239 -5.49 8.12 5.93
N LEU A 240 -5.89 9.39 6.09
CA LEU A 240 -6.79 10.06 5.17
C LEU A 240 -6.16 10.26 3.79
N GLU A 241 -4.88 10.64 3.73
CA GLU A 241 -4.11 10.78 2.49
C GLU A 241 -4.11 9.47 1.68
N TRP A 242 -3.92 8.34 2.36
CA TRP A 242 -3.96 7.01 1.73
C TRP A 242 -5.38 6.48 1.46
N GLY A 243 -6.44 7.22 1.81
CA GLY A 243 -7.83 6.75 1.67
C GLY A 243 -8.18 5.58 2.60
N ILE A 244 -7.50 5.47 3.74
CA ILE A 244 -7.72 4.45 4.77
C ILE A 244 -8.58 5.05 5.88
N HIS A 245 -9.56 4.28 6.38
CA HIS A 245 -10.39 4.77 7.47
C HIS A 245 -9.56 4.82 8.76
N THR A 246 -9.56 5.96 9.45
CA THR A 246 -8.68 6.22 10.61
C THR A 246 -8.85 5.22 11.76
N ALA A 247 -10.09 4.75 11.96
CA ALA A 247 -10.40 3.69 12.92
C ALA A 247 -9.81 2.32 12.54
N GLU A 248 -9.59 2.02 11.26
CA GLU A 248 -9.01 0.72 10.83
C GLU A 248 -7.57 0.58 11.31
N LEU A 249 -6.72 1.58 11.03
CA LEU A 249 -5.33 1.56 11.51
C LEU A 249 -5.25 1.56 13.05
N SER A 250 -6.13 2.32 13.70
CA SER A 250 -6.20 2.35 15.16
C SER A 250 -6.64 1.01 15.75
N ASN A 251 -7.61 0.33 15.13
CA ASN A 251 -8.06 -1.00 15.53
C ASN A 251 -6.97 -2.04 15.35
N ILE A 252 -6.26 -2.03 14.21
CA ILE A 252 -5.12 -2.92 13.98
C ILE A 252 -4.10 -2.74 15.10
N ARG A 253 -3.68 -1.49 15.40
CA ARG A 253 -2.73 -1.20 16.49
C ARG A 253 -3.21 -1.66 17.88
N ARG A 254 -4.50 -1.57 18.16
CA ARG A 254 -5.09 -1.98 19.45
C ARG A 254 -5.22 -3.50 19.58
N LEU A 255 -5.48 -4.18 18.47
CA LEU A 255 -5.76 -5.62 18.43
C LEU A 255 -4.50 -6.46 18.11
N THR A 256 -3.33 -5.83 18.03
CA THR A 256 -2.05 -6.50 17.79
C THR A 256 -1.00 -5.97 18.78
N PRO A 257 -0.03 -6.80 19.22
CA PRO A 257 0.97 -6.37 20.19
C PRO A 257 1.92 -5.35 19.57
N ALA A 258 2.49 -4.42 20.36
CA ALA A 258 3.49 -3.51 19.82
C ALA A 258 4.78 -4.26 19.49
N VAL A 259 5.39 -3.95 18.34
CA VAL A 259 6.62 -4.58 17.87
C VAL A 259 7.63 -3.52 17.46
N PHE A 260 8.90 -3.88 17.55
CA PHE A 260 10.00 -3.04 17.12
C PHE A 260 11.13 -3.90 16.56
N GLN A 261 11.80 -3.41 15.52
CA GLN A 261 13.01 -4.01 14.98
C GLN A 261 14.07 -2.93 14.82
N GLU A 262 15.25 -3.15 15.39
CA GLU A 262 16.34 -2.17 15.37
C GLU A 262 16.90 -1.98 13.95
N LYS A 263 17.13 -3.09 13.26
CA LYS A 263 17.66 -3.21 11.90
C LYS A 263 17.00 -4.41 11.24
N ALA A 264 16.96 -4.44 9.90
CA ALA A 264 16.30 -5.51 9.16
C ALA A 264 16.75 -6.94 9.53
N SER A 265 17.99 -7.11 10.01
CA SER A 265 18.57 -8.39 10.47
C SER A 265 18.47 -8.66 11.98
N ALA A 266 18.00 -7.68 12.77
CA ALA A 266 17.91 -7.81 14.21
C ALA A 266 16.67 -8.62 14.65
N SER A 267 16.70 -9.16 15.87
CA SER A 267 15.54 -9.80 16.48
C SER A 267 14.42 -8.80 16.74
N TRP A 268 13.17 -9.25 16.60
CA TRP A 268 12.00 -8.44 16.92
C TRP A 268 11.79 -8.35 18.43
N ALA A 269 11.67 -7.12 18.94
CA ALA A 269 11.15 -6.86 20.27
C ALA A 269 9.62 -6.82 20.20
N ILE A 270 8.95 -7.51 21.13
CA ILE A 270 7.49 -7.60 21.19
C ILE A 270 7.05 -7.20 22.59
N LYS A 271 6.19 -6.19 22.69
CA LYS A 271 5.55 -5.80 23.95
C LYS A 271 4.16 -6.40 24.03
N ILE A 272 3.95 -7.18 25.08
CA ILE A 272 2.69 -7.89 25.33
C ILE A 272 2.17 -7.44 26.69
N ASP A 273 0.98 -6.87 26.71
CA ASP A 273 0.22 -6.73 27.95
C ASP A 273 -0.39 -8.10 28.29
N LEU A 274 -0.06 -8.63 29.47
CA LEU A 274 -0.53 -9.94 29.93
C LEU A 274 -2.06 -10.03 29.91
N SER A 275 -2.75 -8.92 30.22
CA SER A 275 -4.21 -8.86 30.22
C SER A 275 -4.80 -8.87 28.80
N ALA A 276 -4.07 -8.35 27.81
CA ALA A 276 -4.54 -8.26 26.43
C ALA A 276 -4.26 -9.54 25.61
N ARG A 277 -3.34 -10.41 26.07
CA ARG A 277 -2.90 -11.58 25.29
C ARG A 277 -4.06 -12.48 24.89
N GLU A 278 -4.93 -12.85 25.83
CA GLU A 278 -6.07 -13.73 25.55
C GLU A 278 -7.07 -13.09 24.58
N HIS A 279 -7.31 -11.79 24.72
CA HIS A 279 -8.21 -11.04 23.83
C HIS A 279 -7.66 -10.92 22.40
N ILE A 280 -6.34 -10.76 22.24
CA ILE A 280 -5.69 -10.71 20.92
C ILE A 280 -5.72 -12.09 20.25
N SER A 281 -5.59 -13.17 21.02
CA SER A 281 -5.41 -14.54 20.54
C SER A 281 -6.68 -15.21 19.98
N THR A 282 -7.67 -14.45 19.53
CA THR A 282 -8.93 -14.99 19.01
C THR A 282 -8.90 -15.13 17.48
N VAL A 283 -9.61 -16.13 16.96
CA VAL A 283 -9.75 -16.36 15.51
C VAL A 283 -10.30 -15.12 14.81
N ALA A 284 -11.32 -14.50 15.41
CA ALA A 284 -11.99 -13.32 14.88
C ALA A 284 -11.00 -12.15 14.76
N ASN A 285 -10.21 -11.87 15.79
CA ASN A 285 -9.26 -10.77 15.78
C ASN A 285 -8.09 -11.03 14.83
N ALA A 286 -7.56 -12.26 14.78
CA ALA A 286 -6.46 -12.60 13.88
C ALA A 286 -6.87 -12.43 12.41
N LYS A 287 -8.04 -12.96 12.02
CA LYS A 287 -8.58 -12.79 10.66
C LYS A 287 -8.90 -11.33 10.35
N TYR A 288 -9.59 -10.64 11.26
CA TYR A 288 -9.90 -9.21 11.10
C TYR A 288 -8.65 -8.37 10.89
N CYS A 289 -7.61 -8.55 11.72
CA CYS A 289 -6.38 -7.78 11.62
C CYS A 289 -5.62 -8.09 10.34
N LEU A 290 -5.56 -9.36 9.93
CA LEU A 290 -4.93 -9.76 8.68
C LEU A 290 -5.61 -9.08 7.49
N ASP A 291 -6.92 -9.24 7.34
CA ASP A 291 -7.66 -8.69 6.20
C ASP A 291 -7.54 -7.16 6.13
N ARG A 292 -7.69 -6.48 7.28
CA ARG A 292 -7.60 -5.01 7.34
C ARG A 292 -6.18 -4.51 7.12
N ALA A 293 -5.16 -5.19 7.64
CA ALA A 293 -3.77 -4.81 7.42
C ALA A 293 -3.42 -4.94 5.93
N ILE A 294 -3.84 -6.03 5.28
CA ILE A 294 -3.55 -6.19 3.86
C ILE A 294 -4.24 -5.09 3.03
N ALA A 295 -5.54 -4.85 3.27
CA ALA A 295 -6.27 -3.79 2.56
C ALA A 295 -5.63 -2.41 2.77
N ALA A 296 -5.19 -2.11 3.98
CA ALA A 296 -4.49 -0.86 4.30
C ALA A 296 -3.15 -0.74 3.54
N ILE A 297 -2.32 -1.79 3.56
CA ILE A 297 -1.03 -1.79 2.87
C ILE A 297 -1.21 -1.65 1.36
N LEU A 298 -2.19 -2.35 0.78
CA LEU A 298 -2.49 -2.24 -0.65
C LEU A 298 -2.86 -0.81 -1.04
N LYS A 299 -3.76 -0.17 -0.29
CA LYS A 299 -4.13 1.24 -0.50
C LYS A 299 -2.94 2.18 -0.45
N LYS A 300 -2.06 2.02 0.54
CA LYS A 300 -0.82 2.79 0.64
C LYS A 300 0.09 2.58 -0.57
N GLN A 301 0.32 1.33 -0.99
CA GLN A 301 1.15 1.02 -2.16
C GLN A 301 0.58 1.60 -3.45
N MET A 302 -0.75 1.57 -3.62
CA MET A 302 -1.43 2.19 -4.76
C MET A 302 -1.32 3.72 -4.74
N HIS A 303 -1.46 4.32 -3.56
CA HIS A 303 -1.25 5.76 -3.39
C HIS A 303 0.18 6.15 -3.79
N ASP A 304 1.17 5.40 -3.32
CA ASP A 304 2.58 5.60 -3.65
C ASP A 304 2.84 5.48 -5.17
N ASP A 305 2.15 4.58 -5.88
CA ASP A 305 2.23 4.46 -7.35
C ASP A 305 1.50 5.57 -8.10
N SER A 306 0.41 6.09 -7.53
CA SER A 306 -0.37 7.16 -8.13
C SER A 306 0.37 8.50 -8.13
N HIS A 307 1.37 8.65 -7.24
CA HIS A 307 2.28 9.78 -7.26
C HIS A 307 3.12 9.75 -8.54
N ARG A 308 2.64 10.46 -9.56
CA ARG A 308 3.43 10.88 -10.69
C ARG A 308 4.52 11.81 -10.19
N ARG A 309 5.70 11.27 -9.87
CA ARG A 309 6.91 12.08 -9.81
C ARG A 309 7.09 12.62 -11.22
N SER A 310 7.13 13.95 -11.39
CA SER A 310 7.66 14.52 -12.63
C SER A 310 9.00 13.84 -12.83
N GLY A 311 9.12 13.04 -13.90
CA GLY A 311 10.30 12.21 -14.13
C GLY A 311 11.52 13.08 -13.89
N GLY A 312 12.40 12.65 -12.97
CA GLY A 312 13.54 13.46 -12.56
C GLY A 312 14.22 13.93 -13.83
N TYR A 313 14.16 15.24 -14.09
CA TYR A 313 14.72 15.79 -15.31
C TYR A 313 16.19 15.40 -15.32
N ALA A 314 16.65 14.84 -16.45
CA ALA A 314 18.07 14.55 -16.59
C ALA A 314 18.82 15.86 -16.28
N PRO A 315 19.81 15.82 -15.38
CA PRO A 315 20.58 17.01 -15.05
C PRO A 315 21.11 17.62 -16.34
N LEU A 316 20.81 18.90 -16.57
CA LEU A 316 21.32 19.61 -17.73
C LEU A 316 22.77 20.00 -17.43
N ASP A 317 23.68 19.57 -18.30
CA ASP A 317 25.07 20.02 -18.26
C ASP A 317 25.11 21.52 -18.52
N ALA A 318 25.94 22.24 -17.76
CA ALA A 318 26.14 23.66 -17.99
C ALA A 318 26.78 23.90 -19.38
N PRO A 319 26.19 24.75 -20.24
CA PRO A 319 26.80 25.13 -21.51
C PRO A 319 28.20 25.74 -21.29
N GLU A 320 29.14 25.45 -22.21
CA GLU A 320 30.51 25.96 -22.14
C GLU A 320 30.59 27.51 -22.18
N GLU A 321 29.52 28.17 -22.65
CA GLU A 321 29.37 29.63 -22.73
C GLU A 321 29.45 30.33 -21.37
N TYR A 322 29.22 29.60 -20.28
CA TYR A 322 29.27 30.13 -18.93
C TYR A 322 30.65 30.02 -18.27
N ASN A 323 31.66 29.54 -19.00
CA ASN A 323 33.03 29.51 -18.51
C ASN A 323 33.52 30.93 -18.12
N SER A 324 34.22 31.02 -17.00
CA SER A 324 34.72 32.25 -16.36
C SER A 324 33.64 33.19 -15.80
N LYS A 325 32.37 32.78 -15.75
CA LYS A 325 31.32 33.57 -15.09
C LYS A 325 31.38 33.41 -13.58
N PRO A 326 31.08 34.48 -12.82
CA PRO A 326 31.04 34.42 -11.36
C PRO A 326 29.83 33.60 -10.89
N LEU A 327 30.07 32.80 -9.87
CA LEU A 327 29.07 32.08 -9.11
C LEU A 327 28.79 32.84 -7.81
N TYR A 328 27.56 33.26 -7.61
CA TYR A 328 27.16 34.06 -6.45
C TYR A 328 26.62 33.18 -5.32
N ALA A 329 26.83 33.57 -4.07
CA ALA A 329 26.28 32.86 -2.90
C ALA A 329 24.74 32.92 -2.83
N LYS A 330 24.16 33.98 -3.39
CA LYS A 330 22.71 34.21 -3.47
C LYS A 330 22.32 34.56 -4.91
N ALA A 331 21.03 34.45 -5.24
CA ALA A 331 20.46 34.87 -6.52
C ALA A 331 20.41 36.41 -6.64
N SER A 332 21.58 37.05 -6.59
CA SER A 332 21.75 38.50 -6.77
C SER A 332 23.19 38.80 -7.19
N THR A 333 23.36 39.70 -8.16
CA THR A 333 24.68 40.16 -8.63
C THR A 333 25.47 40.95 -7.57
N LYS A 334 24.81 41.41 -6.52
CA LYS A 334 25.43 42.12 -5.38
C LYS A 334 25.98 41.18 -4.31
N SER A 335 25.72 39.87 -4.45
CA SER A 335 26.18 38.86 -3.51
C SER A 335 27.68 38.59 -3.68
N GLU A 336 28.30 38.05 -2.65
CA GLU A 336 29.67 37.55 -2.71
C GLU A 336 29.81 36.45 -3.79
N VAL A 337 30.92 36.52 -4.53
CA VAL A 337 31.30 35.52 -5.53
C VAL A 337 32.02 34.38 -4.82
N VAL A 338 31.39 33.21 -4.79
CA VAL A 338 31.90 32.01 -4.09
C VAL A 338 32.83 31.20 -4.98
N HIS A 339 32.65 31.27 -6.30
CA HIS A 339 33.42 30.48 -7.26
C HIS A 339 33.44 31.14 -8.63
N GLN A 340 34.40 30.79 -9.48
CA GLN A 340 34.35 31.11 -10.91
C GLN A 340 34.23 29.83 -11.72
N VAL A 341 33.20 29.77 -12.58
CA VAL A 341 32.95 28.60 -13.44
C VAL A 341 34.19 28.31 -14.27
N ASN A 342 34.76 27.11 -14.15
CA ASN A 342 35.98 26.73 -14.85
C ASN A 342 36.02 25.24 -15.22
N ASN A 343 36.91 24.89 -16.16
CA ASN A 343 36.97 23.55 -16.72
C ASN A 343 37.48 22.46 -15.76
N ALA A 344 37.97 22.82 -14.58
CA ALA A 344 38.40 21.86 -13.55
C ALA A 344 37.22 21.21 -12.82
N PHE A 345 36.00 21.74 -13.00
CA PHE A 345 34.77 21.20 -12.41
C PHE A 345 33.80 20.73 -13.49
N THR A 346 32.93 19.80 -13.14
CA THR A 346 31.73 19.42 -13.91
C THR A 346 30.53 20.03 -13.22
N TYR A 347 29.75 20.84 -13.95
CA TYR A 347 28.62 21.59 -13.39
C TYR A 347 27.28 21.03 -13.87
N THR A 348 26.34 20.95 -12.94
CA THR A 348 24.97 20.55 -13.19
C THR A 348 24.03 21.70 -12.87
N PHE A 349 23.14 22.03 -13.81
CA PHE A 349 22.06 22.98 -13.60
C PHE A 349 20.88 22.28 -12.92
N ASN A 350 20.49 22.78 -11.75
CA ASN A 350 19.44 22.18 -10.94
C ASN A 350 18.09 22.88 -11.18
N GLU A 351 18.06 24.21 -11.01
CA GLU A 351 16.82 25.00 -10.93
C GLU A 351 17.06 26.40 -11.50
N ILE A 352 16.07 26.97 -12.20
CA ILE A 352 16.02 28.39 -12.55
C ILE A 352 15.28 29.12 -11.43
N VAL A 353 15.87 30.19 -10.91
CA VAL A 353 15.27 31.05 -9.89
C VAL A 353 15.30 32.49 -10.37
N ASP A 354 14.24 33.24 -10.08
CA ASP A 354 14.26 34.68 -10.25
C ASP A 354 15.17 35.30 -9.17
N GLY A 355 15.86 36.38 -9.53
CA GLY A 355 16.73 37.12 -8.62
C GLY A 355 15.94 37.88 -7.56
N PHE A 356 16.64 38.34 -6.52
CA PHE A 356 16.04 39.27 -5.55
C PHE A 356 15.76 40.66 -6.13
N ASP A 357 16.36 40.99 -7.28
CA ASP A 357 16.04 42.15 -8.10
C ASP A 357 15.18 41.67 -9.30
N ASP A 358 13.99 42.27 -9.52
CA ASP A 358 12.89 41.79 -10.40
C ASP A 358 13.26 41.56 -11.89
N GLU A 359 14.46 41.99 -12.31
CA GLU A 359 14.92 41.90 -13.71
C GLU A 359 15.95 40.79 -13.97
N GLU A 360 16.46 40.12 -12.93
CA GLU A 360 17.53 39.14 -13.05
C GLU A 360 17.01 37.70 -12.91
N ARG A 361 17.61 36.76 -13.66
CA ARG A 361 17.41 35.33 -13.47
C ARG A 361 18.72 34.62 -13.21
N PHE A 362 18.65 33.61 -12.36
CA PHE A 362 19.78 32.80 -11.97
C PHE A 362 19.48 31.33 -12.18
N VAL A 363 20.52 30.57 -12.49
CA VAL A 363 20.49 29.12 -12.40
C VAL A 363 21.26 28.71 -11.16
N ARG A 364 20.61 27.89 -10.32
CA ARG A 364 21.28 27.22 -9.20
C ARG A 364 22.07 26.05 -9.77
N LEU A 365 23.37 26.03 -9.49
CA LEU A 365 24.27 25.00 -9.99
C LEU A 365 25.10 24.34 -8.90
N THR A 366 25.49 23.11 -9.18
CA THR A 366 26.40 22.32 -8.37
C THR A 366 27.56 21.88 -9.24
N GLY A 367 28.77 22.33 -8.87
CA GLY A 367 30.03 21.93 -9.47
C GLY A 367 30.69 20.84 -8.64
N ARG A 368 31.21 19.80 -9.30
CA ARG A 368 32.07 18.78 -8.69
C ARG A 368 33.44 18.84 -9.33
N SER A 369 34.50 18.87 -8.55
CA SER A 369 35.86 18.85 -9.09
C SER A 369 36.08 17.57 -9.90
N LYS A 370 36.80 17.69 -11.02
CA LYS A 370 37.25 16.54 -11.83
C LYS A 370 38.43 15.83 -11.16
N ALA A 371 39.17 16.53 -10.30
CA ALA A 371 40.14 15.89 -9.43
C ALA A 371 39.40 15.02 -8.39
N ARG A 372 39.91 13.82 -8.16
CA ARG A 372 39.34 12.85 -7.24
C ARG A 372 40.33 12.53 -6.13
N ASP A 373 39.81 12.47 -4.92
CA ASP A 373 40.46 11.89 -3.74
C ASP A 373 39.85 10.50 -3.48
N ASP A 374 40.40 9.76 -2.51
CA ASP A 374 39.99 8.38 -2.20
C ASP A 374 38.49 8.24 -1.87
N ASP A 375 37.84 9.32 -1.41
CA ASP A 375 36.43 9.35 -1.01
C ASP A 375 35.48 10.11 -1.97
N GLY A 376 35.97 10.64 -3.10
CA GLY A 376 35.11 11.34 -4.07
C GLY A 376 35.76 12.55 -4.78
N PRO A 377 34.95 13.49 -5.31
CA PRO A 377 35.46 14.76 -5.85
C PRO A 377 36.24 15.52 -4.77
N ALA A 378 37.42 16.02 -5.11
CA ALA A 378 38.30 16.74 -4.18
C ALA A 378 37.70 18.06 -3.66
N ASP A 379 36.76 18.65 -4.42
CA ASP A 379 36.11 19.91 -4.06
C ASP A 379 34.71 20.03 -4.69
N TYR A 380 33.88 20.89 -4.10
CA TYR A 380 32.52 21.17 -4.53
C TYR A 380 32.27 22.68 -4.60
N ALA A 381 31.60 23.12 -5.67
CA ALA A 381 31.15 24.49 -5.83
C ALA A 381 29.62 24.54 -5.82
N PHE A 382 29.03 25.45 -5.03
CA PHE A 382 27.59 25.66 -4.98
C PHE A 382 27.28 27.15 -5.08
N GLY A 383 26.28 27.50 -5.90
CA GLY A 383 25.81 28.88 -5.97
C GLY A 383 24.92 29.16 -7.17
N TYR A 384 24.81 30.44 -7.49
CA TYR A 384 23.87 30.98 -8.46
C TYR A 384 24.61 31.69 -9.60
N LEU A 385 24.29 31.32 -10.83
CA LEU A 385 24.87 31.91 -12.03
C LEU A 385 23.81 32.72 -12.75
N GLN A 386 24.10 33.98 -13.02
CA GLN A 386 23.17 34.84 -13.75
C GLN A 386 23.05 34.35 -15.20
N VAL A 387 21.81 34.11 -15.63
CA VAL A 387 21.48 33.73 -17.00
C VAL A 387 20.72 34.85 -17.69
N ARG A 388 20.98 35.04 -18.99
CA ARG A 388 20.19 35.99 -19.78
C ARG A 388 18.79 35.42 -19.95
N ARG A 389 17.78 36.27 -19.81
CA ARG A 389 16.41 35.94 -20.19
C ARG A 389 16.43 35.72 -21.70
N GLU A 390 16.35 34.47 -22.15
CA GLU A 390 16.00 34.23 -23.54
C GLU A 390 14.62 34.86 -23.75
N ILE A 391 14.58 35.91 -24.56
CA ILE A 391 13.34 36.48 -25.06
C ILE A 391 12.78 35.39 -25.97
N ASN A 392 11.67 34.75 -25.54
CA ASN A 392 10.90 33.81 -26.36
C ASN A 392 10.70 34.33 -27.79
#